data_AF-A0A3P3QA01-F1
#
_entry.id   AF-A0A3P3QA01-F1
#
_cell.length_a   1.000
_cell.length_b   1.000
_cell.length_c   1.000
_cell.angle_alpha   90.00
_cell.angle_beta   90.00
_cell.angle_gamma   90.00
#
_symmetry.space_group_name_H-M   'P 1'
#
loop_
_entity.id
_entity.type
_entity.pdbx_description
1 polymer ?
#
loop_
_entity_poly.entity_id
_entity_poly.type
_entity_poly.pdbx_seq_one_letter_code
_entity_poly.pdbx_strand_id
1 'polypeptide(L)'
;MRKNKIFIGILLCLCLCACTKKADKVERGGYDLTYKTGYYASEINEDNDALYVMYLYNGVGDNMEWGGEDDDIIPNKYATDNDLQGRYLDTFWDENGNPLGFNLKTTELDKFNVDIYDIKTGEKLKTIDVKSIFDNDDNIKPDKPYKAMALEYYEKPYIMVWSEKISKDIENGYEDRGKAVFINIEDETYFEDWIIDVWDRCKKSEKIAVVSKRDIFNEILLKQNSLYSYITVSSFSDWEGFMDVYIYDIGRIPKDNKKLYELFPKLRENLDKLISEGEKARVTFMLPDSISDKELADMFFENGEDISFDGVVVDGRHSVDGLPHKINNLDDFKKYIEPEEMERSRYKPIPDNR
;
A
#
# COMPACT_ATOMS: atom_id res chain seq x y z
N MET A 1 -35.87 64.95 14.60
CA MET A 1 -35.08 64.15 15.57
C MET A 1 -35.54 62.69 15.74
N ARG A 2 -36.35 62.10 14.84
CA ARG A 2 -36.80 60.69 14.94
C ARG A 2 -36.04 59.72 14.02
N LYS A 3 -35.41 60.21 12.94
CA LYS A 3 -34.64 59.39 11.98
C LYS A 3 -33.20 59.07 12.44
N ASN A 4 -32.56 59.96 13.21
CA ASN A 4 -31.18 59.72 13.71
C ASN A 4 -31.12 58.70 14.88
N LYS A 5 -32.23 58.48 15.60
CA LYS A 5 -32.26 57.49 16.68
C LYS A 5 -32.36 56.05 16.18
N ILE A 6 -32.92 55.85 14.98
CA ILE A 6 -33.06 54.51 14.37
C ILE A 6 -31.70 54.03 13.82
N PHE A 7 -30.92 54.94 13.21
CA PHE A 7 -29.59 54.60 12.68
C PHE A 7 -28.58 54.25 13.79
N ILE A 8 -28.62 54.95 14.93
CA ILE A 8 -27.75 54.64 16.07
C ILE A 8 -28.14 53.31 16.74
N GLY A 9 -29.44 52.98 16.77
CA GLY A 9 -29.92 51.70 17.31
C GLY A 9 -29.51 50.49 16.47
N ILE A 10 -29.54 50.60 15.14
CA ILE A 10 -29.13 49.52 14.23
C ILE A 10 -27.60 49.34 14.25
N LEU A 11 -26.82 50.43 14.36
CA LEU A 11 -25.37 50.37 14.46
C LEU A 11 -24.90 49.72 15.78
N LEU A 12 -25.58 49.99 16.89
CA LEU A 12 -25.30 49.36 18.18
C LEU A 12 -25.68 47.87 18.21
N CYS A 13 -26.77 47.45 17.53
CA CYS A 13 -27.10 46.04 17.36
C CYS A 13 -26.07 45.29 16.50
N LEU A 14 -25.53 45.93 15.45
CA LEU A 14 -24.47 45.33 14.63
C LEU A 14 -23.12 45.24 15.37
N CYS A 15 -22.80 46.20 16.24
CA CYS A 15 -21.61 46.15 17.09
C CYS A 15 -21.70 45.12 18.23
N LEU A 16 -22.90 44.82 18.75
CA LEU A 16 -23.10 43.79 19.79
C LEU A 16 -23.13 42.35 19.20
N CYS A 17 -23.51 42.20 17.93
CA CYS A 17 -23.35 40.93 17.19
C CYS A 17 -21.91 40.68 16.71
N ALA A 18 -21.03 41.68 16.79
CA ALA A 18 -19.60 41.54 16.57
C ALA A 18 -18.84 41.16 17.86
N CYS A 19 -19.50 40.43 18.77
CA CYS A 19 -18.77 39.55 19.67
C CYS A 19 -18.04 38.55 18.78
N THR A 20 -16.77 38.85 18.51
CA THR A 20 -15.80 37.87 18.08
C THR A 20 -16.01 36.65 18.96
N LYS A 21 -16.58 35.58 18.39
CA LYS A 21 -16.33 34.24 18.92
C LYS A 21 -14.84 34.24 19.15
N LYS A 22 -14.40 34.17 20.41
CA LYS A 22 -13.05 33.67 20.69
C LYS A 22 -12.98 32.44 19.81
N ALA A 23 -12.10 32.46 18.81
CA ALA A 23 -11.76 31.25 18.13
C ALA A 23 -11.38 30.31 19.26
N ASP A 24 -12.20 29.29 19.50
CA ASP A 24 -11.82 28.21 20.38
C ASP A 24 -10.51 27.74 19.77
N LYS A 25 -9.40 28.10 20.41
CA LYS A 25 -8.13 27.44 20.17
C LYS A 25 -8.43 26.03 20.60
N VAL A 26 -8.86 25.19 19.64
CA VAL A 26 -8.83 23.75 19.80
C VAL A 26 -7.41 23.47 20.26
N GLU A 27 -7.25 22.97 21.48
CA GLU A 27 -5.95 22.50 21.96
C GLU A 27 -5.53 21.38 21.01
N ARG A 28 -4.60 21.71 20.11
CA ARG A 28 -4.15 20.85 19.02
C ARG A 28 -3.20 19.81 19.61
N GLY A 29 -3.74 18.67 20.01
CA GLY A 29 -2.96 17.58 20.60
C GLY A 29 -2.44 16.64 19.53
N GLY A 30 -1.18 16.20 19.66
CA GLY A 30 -0.75 14.96 19.03
C GLY A 30 -1.61 13.80 19.54
N TYR A 31 -1.83 12.80 18.68
CA TYR A 31 -2.61 11.62 19.04
C TYR A 31 -1.73 10.37 19.02
N ASP A 32 -2.10 9.42 19.86
CA ASP A 32 -1.41 8.14 19.96
C ASP A 32 -1.89 7.26 18.79
N LEU A 33 -0.95 6.72 18.02
CA LEU A 33 -1.22 5.78 16.94
C LEU A 33 -0.57 4.45 17.30
N THR A 34 -1.35 3.39 17.16
CA THR A 34 -0.85 2.02 17.13
C THR A 34 -1.09 1.49 15.73
N TYR A 35 -0.04 1.03 15.08
CA TYR A 35 -0.08 0.45 13.75
C TYR A 35 0.47 -0.97 13.82
N LYS A 36 -0.32 -1.93 13.32
CA LYS A 36 0.11 -3.32 13.20
C LYS A 36 -0.33 -3.90 11.85
N THR A 37 0.57 -4.55 11.12
CA THR A 37 0.22 -5.20 9.84
C THR A 37 -0.61 -6.46 10.06
N GLY A 38 -0.28 -7.26 11.07
CA GLY A 38 -1.06 -8.41 11.54
C GLY A 38 -0.84 -9.70 10.75
N TYR A 39 0.41 -10.12 10.51
CA TYR A 39 0.68 -11.38 9.79
C TYR A 39 -0.12 -12.56 10.38
N TYR A 40 -0.77 -13.32 9.50
CA TYR A 40 -1.59 -14.47 9.86
C TYR A 40 -1.04 -15.78 9.32
N ALA A 41 -0.88 -15.85 7.99
CA ALA A 41 -0.45 -17.07 7.30
C ALA A 41 0.14 -16.75 5.94
N SER A 42 0.92 -17.68 5.42
CA SER A 42 1.45 -17.63 4.06
C SER A 42 1.66 -19.03 3.50
N GLU A 43 1.78 -19.11 2.19
CA GLU A 43 2.13 -20.33 1.47
C GLU A 43 2.86 -19.97 0.17
N ILE A 44 3.79 -20.84 -0.22
CA ILE A 44 4.45 -20.80 -1.54
C ILE A 44 4.07 -22.10 -2.24
N ASN A 45 3.78 -22.02 -3.54
CA ASN A 45 3.51 -23.20 -4.35
C ASN A 45 4.78 -24.05 -4.56
N GLU A 46 4.60 -25.25 -5.12
CA GLU A 46 5.72 -26.20 -5.30
C GLU A 46 6.83 -25.67 -6.22
N ASP A 47 6.48 -24.85 -7.22
CA ASP A 47 7.40 -24.31 -8.22
C ASP A 47 8.14 -23.02 -7.74
N ASN A 48 7.78 -22.48 -6.57
CA ASN A 48 8.28 -21.21 -6.01
C ASN A 48 8.11 -19.98 -6.94
N ASP A 49 7.10 -20.03 -7.80
CA ASP A 49 6.74 -18.95 -8.73
C ASP A 49 5.37 -18.32 -8.39
N ALA A 50 4.69 -18.81 -7.35
CA ALA A 50 3.47 -18.24 -6.82
C ALA A 50 3.43 -18.35 -5.28
N LEU A 51 2.97 -17.30 -4.61
CA LEU A 51 2.78 -17.30 -3.15
C LEU A 51 1.57 -16.45 -2.75
N TYR A 52 1.11 -16.63 -1.52
CA TYR A 52 0.26 -15.65 -0.86
C TYR A 52 0.75 -15.35 0.55
N VAL A 53 0.44 -14.14 1.02
CA VAL A 53 0.56 -13.74 2.42
C VAL A 53 -0.75 -13.11 2.89
N MET A 54 -1.16 -13.47 4.09
CA MET A 54 -2.41 -13.06 4.71
C MET A 54 -2.15 -12.22 5.95
N TYR A 55 -2.84 -11.08 6.04
CA TYR A 55 -2.68 -10.12 7.12
C TYR A 55 -4.04 -9.77 7.73
N LEU A 56 -4.19 -9.94 9.04
CA LEU A 56 -5.35 -9.49 9.80
C LEU A 56 -5.38 -7.97 9.82
N TYR A 57 -6.56 -7.38 9.66
CA TYR A 57 -6.74 -5.96 9.88
C TYR A 57 -7.92 -5.66 10.80
N ASN A 58 -7.65 -4.85 11.81
CA ASN A 58 -8.69 -4.30 12.66
C ASN A 58 -9.26 -3.08 11.97
N GLY A 59 -10.39 -3.25 11.26
CA GLY A 59 -11.06 -2.17 10.57
C GLY A 59 -11.47 -1.04 11.51
N VAL A 60 -10.68 0.04 11.55
CA VAL A 60 -11.08 1.32 12.15
C VAL A 60 -11.41 2.28 11.00
N GLY A 61 -12.70 2.41 10.68
CA GLY A 61 -13.21 3.26 9.60
C GLY A 61 -13.11 2.66 8.19
N ASP A 62 -13.37 3.50 7.17
CA ASP A 62 -13.29 3.16 5.73
C ASP A 62 -11.83 3.07 5.21
N ASN A 63 -10.82 3.22 6.08
CA ASN A 63 -9.44 3.29 5.63
C ASN A 63 -8.84 1.88 5.42
N MET A 64 -9.16 1.31 4.26
CA MET A 64 -8.56 0.10 3.69
C MET A 64 -7.10 0.28 3.24
N GLU A 65 -6.42 1.35 3.66
CA GLU A 65 -5.06 1.70 3.18
C GLU A 65 -3.92 1.01 3.94
N TRP A 66 -4.20 0.31 5.04
CA TRP A 66 -3.15 -0.08 5.97
C TRP A 66 -2.96 -1.60 6.11
N GLY A 67 -1.80 -2.08 5.63
CA GLY A 67 -1.20 -3.39 5.93
C GLY A 67 -1.32 -4.44 4.83
N GLY A 68 -0.25 -5.22 4.66
CA GLY A 68 -0.23 -6.48 3.92
C GLY A 68 -0.08 -6.33 2.41
N GLU A 69 0.79 -5.44 1.97
CA GLU A 69 1.06 -5.18 0.55
C GLU A 69 2.32 -5.94 0.08
N ASP A 70 2.73 -5.74 -1.17
CA ASP A 70 3.94 -6.37 -1.75
C ASP A 70 5.23 -5.92 -1.07
N ASP A 71 5.26 -4.70 -0.55
CA ASP A 71 6.35 -4.15 0.24
C ASP A 71 6.45 -4.72 1.67
N ASP A 72 5.56 -5.63 2.08
CA ASP A 72 5.71 -6.44 3.30
C ASP A 72 6.32 -7.83 2.98
N ILE A 73 6.75 -8.08 1.73
CA ILE A 73 7.12 -9.41 1.23
C ILE A 73 8.48 -9.40 0.53
N ILE A 74 9.34 -10.36 0.89
CA ILE A 74 10.49 -10.81 0.09
C ILE A 74 10.15 -12.19 -0.46
N PRO A 75 9.83 -12.32 -1.77
CA PRO A 75 9.39 -13.56 -2.38
C PRO A 75 10.33 -14.70 -2.04
N ASN A 76 9.74 -15.86 -1.74
CA ASN A 76 10.43 -17.10 -1.40
C ASN A 76 11.28 -17.09 -0.12
N LYS A 77 11.33 -15.96 0.63
CA LYS A 77 12.03 -15.88 1.91
C LYS A 77 11.15 -15.42 3.06
N TYR A 78 10.76 -14.14 3.06
CA TYR A 78 10.27 -13.49 4.26
C TYR A 78 8.97 -12.71 4.07
N ALA A 79 8.06 -12.81 5.03
CA ALA A 79 7.00 -11.85 5.24
C ALA A 79 7.31 -11.01 6.49
N THR A 80 6.93 -9.73 6.49
CA THR A 80 7.17 -8.81 7.60
C THR A 80 5.88 -8.38 8.27
N ASP A 81 5.85 -8.37 9.60
CA ASP A 81 4.74 -7.79 10.39
C ASP A 81 5.27 -6.59 11.19
N ASN A 82 4.79 -5.40 10.82
CA ASN A 82 5.14 -4.18 11.52
C ASN A 82 4.30 -4.05 12.80
N ASP A 83 4.93 -3.67 13.90
CA ASP A 83 4.26 -3.39 15.19
C ASP A 83 4.86 -2.09 15.77
N LEU A 84 4.12 -1.01 15.54
CA LEU A 84 4.53 0.36 15.77
C LEU A 84 3.56 1.04 16.74
N GLN A 85 4.13 1.78 17.70
CA GLN A 85 3.38 2.63 18.61
C GLN A 85 4.12 3.94 18.83
N GLY A 86 3.39 5.05 18.78
CA GLY A 86 3.95 6.36 19.07
C GLY A 86 2.92 7.47 19.05
N ARG A 87 3.41 8.71 19.19
CA ARG A 87 2.61 9.92 19.14
C ARG A 87 2.90 10.70 17.87
N TYR A 88 1.84 11.18 17.24
CA TYR A 88 1.90 11.81 15.93
C TYR A 88 1.17 13.14 15.93
N LEU A 89 1.73 14.07 15.16
CA LEU A 89 1.13 15.36 14.87
C LEU A 89 0.74 15.39 13.40
N ASP A 90 -0.52 15.69 13.10
CA ASP A 90 -0.92 16.00 11.74
C ASP A 90 -0.37 17.39 11.34
N THR A 91 0.22 17.48 10.16
CA THR A 91 0.90 18.68 9.66
C THR A 91 0.24 19.26 8.41
N PHE A 92 -0.79 18.62 7.84
CA PHE A 92 -1.42 19.08 6.60
C PHE A 92 -2.85 19.55 6.82
N TRP A 93 -3.03 20.87 6.86
CA TRP A 93 -4.28 21.52 7.27
C TRP A 93 -4.77 22.51 6.21
N ASP A 94 -6.10 22.68 6.09
CA ASP A 94 -6.72 23.73 5.29
C ASP A 94 -6.58 25.11 5.96
N GLU A 95 -7.00 26.14 5.24
CA GLU A 95 -7.07 27.53 5.72
C GLU A 95 -7.93 27.72 6.98
N ASN A 96 -8.80 26.76 7.30
CA ASN A 96 -9.66 26.75 8.48
C ASN A 96 -9.09 25.91 9.64
N GLY A 97 -7.94 25.26 9.43
CA GLY A 97 -7.30 24.37 10.40
C GLY A 97 -7.92 22.98 10.49
N ASN A 98 -8.69 22.54 9.48
CA ASN A 98 -9.11 21.15 9.35
C ASN A 98 -8.01 20.34 8.63
N PRO A 99 -7.78 19.08 9.00
CA PRO A 99 -6.79 18.27 8.31
C PRO A 99 -7.24 18.02 6.85
N LEU A 100 -6.37 18.34 5.89
CA LEU A 100 -6.58 18.10 4.46
C LEU A 100 -6.08 16.72 4.01
N GLY A 101 -5.39 16.00 4.89
CA GLY A 101 -4.82 14.68 4.64
C GLY A 101 -3.88 14.26 5.77
N PHE A 102 -3.46 12.99 5.78
CA PHE A 102 -2.63 12.41 6.85
C PHE A 102 -1.13 12.68 6.64
N ASN A 103 -0.68 13.93 6.79
CA ASN A 103 0.77 14.19 6.84
C ASN A 103 1.25 14.12 8.29
N LEU A 104 1.45 12.90 8.78
CA LEU A 104 1.79 12.63 10.17
C LEU A 104 3.28 12.78 10.41
N LYS A 105 3.65 13.66 11.33
CA LYS A 105 5.00 13.74 11.87
C LYS A 105 5.07 12.98 13.19
N THR A 106 6.00 12.02 13.28
CA THR A 106 6.34 11.36 14.54
C THR A 106 6.91 12.39 15.51
N THR A 107 6.29 12.54 16.67
CA THR A 107 6.82 13.38 17.75
C THR A 107 7.51 12.54 18.82
N GLU A 108 6.96 11.36 19.09
CA GLU A 108 7.50 10.39 20.06
C GLU A 108 7.31 8.99 19.48
N LEU A 109 8.36 8.17 19.50
CA LEU A 109 8.32 6.77 19.08
C LEU A 109 8.43 5.92 20.34
N ASP A 110 7.39 5.18 20.68
CA ASP A 110 7.36 4.35 21.90
C ASP A 110 7.82 2.92 21.61
N LYS A 111 7.47 2.40 20.44
CA LYS A 111 7.78 1.05 19.98
C LYS A 111 7.86 1.00 18.46
N PHE A 112 8.85 0.29 17.92
CA PHE A 112 8.88 -0.07 16.51
C PHE A 112 9.59 -1.42 16.37
N ASN A 113 8.80 -2.48 16.27
CA ASN A 113 9.27 -3.83 16.04
C ASN A 113 8.84 -4.30 14.67
N VAL A 114 9.69 -5.10 14.03
CA VAL A 114 9.35 -5.79 12.79
C VAL A 114 9.57 -7.28 13.02
N ASP A 115 8.49 -8.05 13.02
CA ASP A 115 8.57 -9.50 13.10
C ASP A 115 8.81 -10.06 11.70
N ILE A 116 9.75 -11.01 11.61
CA ILE A 116 10.17 -11.65 10.36
C ILE A 116 9.66 -13.09 10.38
N TYR A 117 8.87 -13.46 9.37
CA TYR A 117 8.30 -14.79 9.20
C TYR A 117 8.90 -15.47 7.99
N ASP A 118 9.15 -16.77 8.08
CA ASP A 118 9.51 -17.61 6.94
C ASP A 118 8.25 -17.92 6.13
N ILE A 119 8.17 -17.48 4.87
CA ILE A 119 6.91 -17.58 4.09
C ILE A 119 6.49 -19.05 3.92
N LYS A 120 7.46 -19.94 3.73
CA LYS A 120 7.23 -21.36 3.44
C LYS A 120 6.59 -22.10 4.61
N THR A 121 7.08 -21.84 5.82
CA THR A 121 6.64 -22.52 7.05
C THR A 121 5.56 -21.73 7.79
N GLY A 122 5.53 -20.41 7.61
CA GLY A 122 4.73 -19.47 8.40
C GLY A 122 5.25 -19.23 9.81
N GLU A 123 6.46 -19.73 10.13
CA GLU A 123 7.05 -19.58 11.46
C GLU A 123 7.72 -18.21 11.62
N LYS A 124 7.48 -17.58 12.77
CA LYS A 124 8.23 -16.39 13.19
C LYS A 124 9.69 -16.76 13.44
N LEU A 125 10.59 -16.17 12.68
CA LEU A 125 12.04 -16.38 12.81
C LEU A 125 12.65 -15.50 13.89
N LYS A 126 12.34 -14.19 13.87
CA LYS A 126 12.86 -13.20 14.81
C LYS A 126 12.05 -11.90 14.82
N THR A 127 12.44 -10.99 15.69
CA THR A 127 11.95 -9.62 15.78
C THR A 127 13.14 -8.67 15.68
N ILE A 128 13.08 -7.69 14.79
CA ILE A 128 14.03 -6.59 14.71
C ILE A 128 13.48 -5.42 15.51
N ASP A 129 14.21 -4.97 16.54
CA ASP A 129 13.89 -3.79 17.34
C ASP A 129 14.44 -2.54 16.62
N VAL A 130 13.63 -1.98 15.72
CA VAL A 130 13.98 -0.80 14.92
C VAL A 130 14.15 0.42 15.80
N LYS A 131 13.35 0.55 16.86
CA LYS A 131 13.44 1.68 17.80
C LYS A 131 14.84 1.76 18.41
N SER A 132 15.42 0.62 18.78
CA SER A 132 16.76 0.58 19.38
C SER A 132 17.84 1.17 18.48
N ILE A 133 17.68 1.13 17.15
CA ILE A 133 18.63 1.74 16.20
C ILE A 133 18.57 3.26 16.32
N PHE A 134 17.37 3.84 16.35
CA PHE A 134 17.18 5.28 16.52
C PHE A 134 17.56 5.79 17.92
N ASP A 135 17.40 4.96 18.96
CA ASP A 135 17.81 5.32 20.32
C ASP A 135 19.34 5.32 20.50
N ASN A 136 20.07 4.55 19.71
CA ASN A 136 21.52 4.35 19.87
C ASN A 136 22.39 5.21 18.93
N ASP A 137 21.82 5.79 17.87
CA ASP A 137 22.53 6.69 16.95
C ASP A 137 21.90 8.08 16.93
N ASP A 138 22.48 9.02 17.70
CA ASP A 138 22.01 10.41 17.80
C ASP A 138 21.97 11.16 16.44
N ASN A 139 22.65 10.64 15.41
CA ASN A 139 22.67 11.26 14.08
C ASN A 139 21.47 10.84 13.21
N ILE A 140 20.79 9.76 13.58
CA ILE A 140 19.68 9.20 12.82
C ILE A 140 18.41 9.38 13.65
N LYS A 141 17.43 10.08 13.09
CA LYS A 141 16.11 10.26 13.72
C LYS A 141 15.03 9.64 12.86
N PRO A 142 13.99 9.06 13.45
CA PRO A 142 12.87 8.54 12.68
C PRO A 142 12.09 9.71 12.05
N ASP A 143 11.81 9.65 10.75
CA ASP A 143 10.92 10.60 10.06
C ASP A 143 9.64 9.92 9.63
N LYS A 144 8.50 10.52 9.98
CA LYS A 144 7.16 9.96 9.84
C LYS A 144 7.05 8.51 10.39
N PRO A 145 5.83 8.00 10.63
CA PRO A 145 5.61 6.57 10.57
C PRO A 145 5.16 6.25 9.15
N TYR A 146 6.08 5.75 8.35
CA TYR A 146 5.66 4.77 7.37
C TYR A 146 6.33 3.47 7.76
N LYS A 147 5.54 2.39 7.70
CA LYS A 147 5.94 1.02 7.99
C LYS A 147 7.34 0.68 7.46
N ALA A 148 8.00 -0.28 8.08
CA ALA A 148 9.19 -0.87 7.48
C ALA A 148 8.77 -1.60 6.20
N MET A 149 9.47 -1.34 5.10
CA MET A 149 9.21 -1.93 3.79
C MET A 149 10.34 -2.89 3.43
N ALA A 150 9.99 -4.09 3.01
CA ALA A 150 10.88 -5.13 2.52
C ALA A 150 11.42 -4.79 1.13
N LEU A 151 12.70 -5.07 0.91
CA LEU A 151 13.36 -4.93 -0.40
C LEU A 151 14.60 -5.82 -0.52
N GLU A 152 15.10 -5.94 -1.75
CA GLU A 152 16.40 -6.52 -2.05
C GLU A 152 17.45 -5.43 -2.33
N TYR A 153 18.62 -5.61 -1.71
CA TYR A 153 19.78 -4.77 -1.97
C TYR A 153 21.06 -5.61 -2.01
N TYR A 154 21.70 -5.68 -3.18
CA TYR A 154 22.88 -6.51 -3.44
C TYR A 154 22.68 -7.99 -3.06
N GLU A 155 21.60 -8.57 -3.56
CA GLU A 155 21.17 -9.97 -3.40
C GLU A 155 20.90 -10.36 -1.94
N LYS A 156 20.71 -9.36 -1.07
CA LYS A 156 20.45 -9.54 0.34
C LYS A 156 19.11 -8.92 0.74
N PRO A 157 18.43 -9.51 1.74
CA PRO A 157 17.14 -9.04 2.22
C PRO A 157 17.31 -7.88 3.19
N TYR A 158 16.61 -6.78 2.93
CA TYR A 158 16.60 -5.59 3.79
C TYR A 158 15.17 -5.17 4.12
N ILE A 159 15.04 -4.48 5.26
CA ILE A 159 13.92 -3.57 5.50
C ILE A 159 14.40 -2.12 5.44
N MET A 160 13.56 -1.23 4.91
CA MET A 160 13.77 0.21 4.80
C MET A 160 12.82 0.94 5.75
N VAL A 161 13.35 1.88 6.51
CA VAL A 161 12.60 2.74 7.42
C VAL A 161 13.01 4.19 7.20
N TRP A 162 12.04 5.09 7.07
CA TRP A 162 12.28 6.51 6.80
C TRP A 162 13.04 7.19 7.95
N SER A 163 13.99 8.07 7.61
CA SER A 163 14.77 8.86 8.56
C SER A 163 14.74 10.36 8.25
N GLU A 164 14.91 11.19 9.29
CA GLU A 164 14.84 12.65 9.15
C GLU A 164 16.04 13.17 8.38
N LYS A 165 15.75 14.11 7.48
CA LYS A 165 16.77 14.94 6.84
C LYS A 165 17.26 15.97 7.86
N ILE A 166 18.56 16.16 7.95
CA ILE A 166 19.13 17.24 8.78
C ILE A 166 19.18 18.54 7.98
N SER A 167 19.26 19.70 8.66
CA SER A 167 19.30 21.01 7.98
C SER A 167 20.40 21.10 6.92
N LYS A 168 21.55 20.46 7.16
CA LYS A 168 22.65 20.38 6.21
C LYS A 168 22.27 19.66 4.90
N ASP A 169 21.37 18.68 4.96
CA ASP A 169 20.89 17.97 3.77
C ASP A 169 20.06 18.89 2.88
N ILE A 170 19.18 19.68 3.52
CA ILE A 170 18.35 20.68 2.84
C ILE A 170 19.22 21.78 2.23
N GLU A 171 20.21 22.28 2.98
CA GLU A 171 21.18 23.28 2.50
C GLU A 171 22.00 22.79 1.29
N ASN A 172 22.24 21.48 1.19
CA ASN A 172 22.92 20.87 0.04
C ASN A 172 21.98 20.57 -1.15
N GLY A 173 20.70 20.97 -1.08
CA GLY A 173 19.73 20.81 -2.16
C GLY A 173 19.04 19.45 -2.23
N TYR A 174 19.04 18.68 -1.13
CA TYR A 174 18.38 17.37 -1.06
C TYR A 174 16.95 17.41 -0.49
N GLU A 175 16.29 18.58 -0.55
CA GLU A 175 14.95 18.80 0.02
C GLU A 175 13.91 17.78 -0.51
N ASP A 176 14.02 17.37 -1.77
CA ASP A 176 13.08 16.44 -2.41
C ASP A 176 13.49 14.95 -2.32
N ARG A 177 14.67 14.63 -1.78
CA ARG A 177 15.14 13.24 -1.70
C ARG A 177 14.75 12.59 -0.38
N GLY A 178 14.06 11.44 -0.41
CA GLY A 178 13.79 10.66 0.80
C GLY A 178 15.08 10.06 1.37
N LYS A 179 15.18 10.00 2.69
CA LYS A 179 16.30 9.40 3.43
C LYS A 179 15.76 8.24 4.27
N ALA A 180 16.52 7.16 4.37
CA ALA A 180 16.11 5.97 5.09
C ALA A 180 17.27 5.23 5.73
N VAL A 181 16.95 4.51 6.80
CA VAL A 181 17.78 3.45 7.36
C VAL A 181 17.42 2.15 6.67
N PHE A 182 18.44 1.45 6.17
CA PHE A 182 18.34 0.13 5.57
C PHE A 182 18.93 -0.88 6.54
N ILE A 183 18.13 -1.82 7.00
CA ILE A 183 18.50 -2.82 8.01
C ILE A 183 18.51 -4.19 7.35
N ASN A 184 19.65 -4.88 7.40
CA ASN A 184 19.79 -6.22 6.86
C ASN A 184 18.98 -7.20 7.72
N ILE A 185 18.08 -7.96 7.10
CA ILE A 185 17.21 -8.89 7.84
C ILE A 185 18.01 -10.05 8.45
N GLU A 186 19.11 -10.47 7.86
CA GLU A 186 19.87 -11.65 8.29
C GLU A 186 20.76 -11.35 9.50
N ASP A 187 21.54 -10.27 9.45
CA ASP A 187 22.55 -9.94 10.47
C ASP A 187 22.28 -8.65 11.27
N GLU A 188 21.18 -7.94 10.98
CA GLU A 188 20.75 -6.71 11.67
C GLU A 188 21.74 -5.54 11.58
N THR A 189 22.75 -5.64 10.70
CA THR A 189 23.59 -4.49 10.35
C THR A 189 22.77 -3.48 9.56
N TYR A 190 23.08 -2.20 9.74
CA TYR A 190 22.33 -1.12 9.10
C TYR A 190 23.22 -0.01 8.55
N PHE A 191 22.67 0.74 7.60
CA PHE A 191 23.25 1.98 7.10
C PHE A 191 22.14 2.98 6.76
N GLU A 192 22.49 4.26 6.71
CA GLU A 192 21.58 5.32 6.29
C GLU A 192 21.98 5.82 4.88
N ASP A 193 21.02 5.99 3.98
CA ASP A 193 21.28 6.51 2.63
C ASP A 193 20.04 7.18 2.03
N TRP A 194 20.20 7.79 0.86
CA TRP A 194 19.13 8.33 0.05
C TRP A 194 18.35 7.22 -0.65
N ILE A 195 17.04 7.22 -0.45
CA ILE A 195 16.12 6.22 -1.02
C ILE A 195 16.27 6.16 -2.55
N ILE A 196 16.32 7.32 -3.21
CA ILE A 196 16.47 7.38 -4.67
C ILE A 196 17.81 6.81 -5.15
N ASP A 197 18.88 6.98 -4.39
CA ASP A 197 20.19 6.47 -4.78
C ASP A 197 20.24 4.94 -4.59
N VAL A 198 19.58 4.38 -3.56
CA VAL A 198 19.40 2.93 -3.41
C VAL A 198 18.54 2.38 -4.55
N TRP A 199 17.40 3.02 -4.83
CA TRP A 199 16.54 2.61 -5.94
C TRP A 199 17.26 2.68 -7.28
N ASP A 200 18.05 3.71 -7.56
CA ASP A 200 18.82 3.80 -8.80
C ASP A 200 19.87 2.68 -8.93
N ARG A 201 20.39 2.15 -7.83
CA ARG A 201 21.28 0.98 -7.82
C ARG A 201 20.55 -0.34 -8.03
N CYS A 202 19.29 -0.43 -7.58
CA CYS A 202 18.44 -1.60 -7.80
C CYS A 202 17.72 -1.56 -9.15
N LYS A 203 17.46 -0.37 -9.71
CA LYS A 203 16.69 -0.16 -10.94
C LYS A 203 17.25 -0.98 -12.09
N LYS A 204 16.34 -1.66 -12.78
CA LYS A 204 16.57 -2.14 -14.13
C LYS A 204 16.09 -1.10 -15.11
N SER A 205 16.92 -0.77 -16.09
CA SER A 205 16.58 0.21 -17.14
C SER A 205 15.58 -0.33 -18.18
N GLU A 206 14.94 -1.48 -17.92
CA GLU A 206 14.02 -2.09 -18.89
C GLU A 206 12.62 -1.51 -18.72
N LYS A 207 12.27 -0.64 -19.67
CA LYS A 207 10.90 -0.18 -19.88
C LYS A 207 10.28 -1.02 -20.98
N ILE A 208 9.04 -1.43 -20.77
CA ILE A 208 8.26 -2.18 -21.75
C ILE A 208 6.94 -1.47 -22.00
N ALA A 209 6.54 -1.42 -23.26
CA ALA A 209 5.23 -0.92 -23.65
C ALA A 209 4.20 -2.04 -23.44
N VAL A 210 3.28 -1.87 -22.49
CA VAL A 210 2.28 -2.88 -22.14
C VAL A 210 0.92 -2.25 -21.90
N VAL A 211 -0.14 -3.02 -22.17
CA VAL A 211 -1.47 -2.68 -21.70
C VAL A 211 -1.56 -3.08 -20.23
N SER A 212 -1.81 -2.10 -19.36
CA SER A 212 -1.80 -2.32 -17.92
C SER A 212 -2.94 -3.25 -17.49
N LYS A 213 -2.61 -4.32 -16.75
CA LYS A 213 -3.62 -5.17 -16.10
C LYS A 213 -4.40 -4.40 -15.06
N ARG A 214 -3.81 -3.36 -14.46
CA ARG A 214 -4.54 -2.42 -13.60
C ARG A 214 -5.67 -1.74 -14.36
N ASP A 215 -5.45 -1.32 -15.60
CA ASP A 215 -6.53 -0.67 -16.37
C ASP A 215 -7.60 -1.69 -16.77
N ILE A 216 -7.18 -2.90 -17.13
CA ILE A 216 -8.09 -3.99 -17.49
C ILE A 216 -8.98 -4.40 -16.30
N PHE A 217 -8.39 -4.69 -15.15
CA PHE A 217 -9.11 -5.26 -14.02
C PHE A 217 -9.64 -4.18 -13.08
N ASN A 218 -8.86 -3.12 -12.79
CA ASN A 218 -9.30 -2.12 -11.82
C ASN A 218 -10.18 -1.06 -12.49
N GLU A 219 -9.87 -0.56 -13.68
CA GLU A 219 -10.70 0.50 -14.29
C GLU A 219 -11.97 -0.05 -14.97
N ILE A 220 -11.89 -1.17 -15.70
CA ILE A 220 -13.08 -1.76 -16.35
C ILE A 220 -14.03 -2.38 -15.31
N LEU A 221 -13.52 -3.16 -14.35
CA LEU A 221 -14.38 -3.91 -13.42
C LEU A 221 -14.91 -3.03 -12.28
N LEU A 222 -14.09 -2.11 -11.75
CA LEU A 222 -14.48 -1.31 -10.58
C LEU A 222 -15.42 -0.14 -10.91
N LYS A 223 -15.26 0.51 -12.09
CA LYS A 223 -16.11 1.67 -12.44
C LYS A 223 -17.54 1.30 -12.82
N GLN A 224 -17.79 0.06 -13.23
CA GLN A 224 -19.13 -0.35 -13.69
C GLN A 224 -19.85 -1.29 -12.72
N ASN A 225 -19.13 -1.93 -11.80
CA ASN A 225 -19.70 -2.74 -10.73
C ASN A 225 -19.05 -2.34 -9.40
N SER A 226 -19.71 -1.46 -8.65
CA SER A 226 -19.30 -1.02 -7.30
C SER A 226 -19.15 -2.17 -6.30
N LEU A 227 -19.52 -3.39 -6.69
CA LEU A 227 -19.22 -4.63 -5.97
C LEU A 227 -17.73 -4.97 -5.96
N TYR A 228 -16.90 -4.59 -6.94
CA TYR A 228 -15.53 -5.11 -7.07
C TYR A 228 -14.44 -4.34 -6.31
N SER A 229 -14.75 -3.34 -5.46
CA SER A 229 -13.77 -2.57 -4.67
C SER A 229 -12.91 -3.40 -3.68
N TYR A 230 -13.03 -4.72 -3.70
CA TYR A 230 -12.32 -5.66 -2.86
C TYR A 230 -11.04 -6.23 -3.50
N ILE A 231 -10.79 -5.99 -4.79
CA ILE A 231 -9.62 -6.54 -5.50
C ILE A 231 -8.82 -5.42 -6.18
N THR A 232 -7.49 -5.53 -6.18
CA THR A 232 -6.58 -4.72 -6.98
C THR A 232 -5.58 -5.64 -7.67
N VAL A 233 -5.46 -5.51 -8.99
CA VAL A 233 -4.48 -6.25 -9.79
C VAL A 233 -3.40 -5.29 -10.27
N SER A 234 -2.13 -5.63 -10.06
CA SER A 234 -0.99 -4.93 -10.65
C SER A 234 -0.57 -5.62 -11.97
N SER A 235 0.12 -4.87 -12.83
CA SER A 235 0.71 -5.45 -14.05
C SER A 235 1.98 -6.24 -13.74
N PHE A 236 2.75 -5.72 -12.77
CA PHE A 236 4.00 -6.26 -12.28
C PHE A 236 4.12 -5.91 -10.80
N SER A 237 4.88 -6.74 -10.09
CA SER A 237 5.38 -6.46 -8.75
C SER A 237 6.68 -5.67 -8.81
N ASP A 238 7.04 -5.04 -7.68
CA ASP A 238 8.40 -4.54 -7.49
C ASP A 238 9.45 -5.68 -7.56
N TRP A 239 9.02 -6.95 -7.47
CA TRP A 239 9.84 -8.16 -7.63
C TRP A 239 9.74 -8.81 -9.02
N GLU A 240 10.89 -9.07 -9.64
CA GLU A 240 10.98 -9.67 -10.98
C GLU A 240 10.30 -11.04 -11.06
N GLY A 241 9.52 -11.23 -12.14
CA GLY A 241 8.82 -12.47 -12.43
C GLY A 241 7.45 -12.58 -11.76
N PHE A 242 7.08 -11.61 -10.93
CA PHE A 242 5.81 -11.59 -10.21
C PHE A 242 4.90 -10.43 -10.63
N MET A 243 3.61 -10.62 -10.44
CA MET A 243 2.56 -9.62 -10.42
C MET A 243 1.73 -9.80 -9.15
N ASP A 244 1.11 -8.72 -8.65
CA ASP A 244 0.40 -8.74 -7.37
C ASP A 244 -1.12 -8.70 -7.59
N VAL A 245 -1.82 -9.46 -6.76
CA VAL A 245 -3.26 -9.41 -6.61
C VAL A 245 -3.57 -9.19 -5.13
N TYR A 246 -4.10 -8.01 -4.82
CA TYR A 246 -4.53 -7.63 -3.49
C TYR A 246 -6.02 -7.93 -3.35
N ILE A 247 -6.38 -8.70 -2.32
CA ILE A 247 -7.77 -8.97 -1.92
C ILE A 247 -8.02 -8.36 -0.56
N TYR A 248 -8.95 -7.40 -0.49
CA TYR A 248 -9.32 -6.67 0.73
C TYR A 248 -10.51 -7.29 1.49
N ASP A 249 -11.24 -8.21 0.83
CA ASP A 249 -12.37 -8.96 1.40
C ASP A 249 -12.21 -10.46 1.13
N ILE A 250 -11.70 -11.19 2.11
CA ILE A 250 -11.52 -12.65 2.04
C ILE A 250 -12.82 -13.42 1.78
N GLY A 251 -13.98 -12.87 2.13
CA GLY A 251 -15.27 -13.53 1.93
C GLY A 251 -15.66 -13.64 0.46
N ARG A 252 -14.97 -12.90 -0.42
CA ARG A 252 -15.21 -12.86 -1.87
C ARG A 252 -14.22 -13.68 -2.67
N ILE A 253 -13.24 -14.31 -2.04
CA ILE A 253 -12.38 -15.28 -2.72
C ILE A 253 -13.25 -16.48 -3.10
N PRO A 254 -13.27 -16.90 -4.39
CA PRO A 254 -14.11 -18.01 -4.84
C PRO A 254 -13.87 -19.29 -4.02
N LYS A 255 -14.94 -19.89 -3.49
CA LYS A 255 -14.84 -21.02 -2.54
C LYS A 255 -14.48 -22.36 -3.16
N ASP A 256 -14.76 -22.52 -4.44
CA ASP A 256 -14.60 -23.79 -5.16
C ASP A 256 -13.69 -23.66 -6.39
N ASN A 257 -12.76 -22.69 -6.39
CA ASN A 257 -11.81 -22.51 -7.47
C ASN A 257 -10.69 -23.54 -7.46
N LYS A 258 -10.84 -24.57 -8.28
CA LYS A 258 -9.88 -25.66 -8.37
C LYS A 258 -8.44 -25.18 -8.60
N LYS A 259 -8.21 -24.23 -9.52
CA LYS A 259 -6.86 -23.76 -9.86
C LYS A 259 -6.19 -23.05 -8.68
N LEU A 260 -6.93 -22.15 -8.01
CA LEU A 260 -6.43 -21.41 -6.86
C LEU A 260 -6.06 -22.33 -5.69
N TYR A 261 -6.92 -23.30 -5.36
CA TYR A 261 -6.67 -24.22 -4.23
C TYR A 261 -5.72 -25.38 -4.57
N GLU A 262 -5.49 -25.69 -5.86
CA GLU A 262 -4.40 -26.56 -6.28
C GLU A 262 -3.04 -25.85 -6.14
N LEU A 263 -2.97 -24.55 -6.44
CA LEU A 263 -1.78 -23.73 -6.21
C LEU A 263 -1.49 -23.54 -4.73
N PHE A 264 -2.55 -23.34 -3.92
CA PHE A 264 -2.44 -23.04 -2.50
C PHE A 264 -3.35 -23.94 -1.65
N PRO A 265 -2.95 -25.20 -1.39
CA PRO A 265 -3.76 -26.16 -0.66
C PRO A 265 -4.18 -25.72 0.75
N LYS A 266 -3.37 -24.91 1.46
CA LYS A 266 -3.69 -24.45 2.82
C LYS A 266 -4.59 -23.22 2.83
N LEU A 267 -4.76 -22.53 1.70
CA LEU A 267 -5.56 -21.30 1.60
C LEU A 267 -6.99 -21.53 2.09
N ARG A 268 -7.63 -22.64 1.70
CA ARG A 268 -9.02 -22.93 2.06
C ARG A 268 -9.22 -23.01 3.57
N GLU A 269 -8.36 -23.77 4.25
CA GLU A 269 -8.43 -23.95 5.70
C GLU A 269 -8.24 -22.61 6.44
N ASN A 270 -7.30 -21.79 5.99
CA ASN A 270 -7.04 -20.48 6.55
C ASN A 270 -8.23 -19.52 6.36
N LEU A 271 -8.83 -19.48 5.17
CA LEU A 271 -10.00 -18.65 4.88
C LEU A 271 -11.21 -19.10 5.68
N ASP A 272 -11.52 -20.40 5.70
CA ASP A 272 -12.67 -20.96 6.42
C ASP A 272 -12.57 -20.66 7.93
N LYS A 273 -11.37 -20.77 8.49
CA LYS A 273 -11.12 -20.43 9.89
C LYS A 273 -11.40 -18.95 10.18
N LEU A 274 -10.80 -18.04 9.42
CA LEU A 274 -11.00 -16.59 9.61
C LEU A 274 -12.47 -16.18 9.44
N ILE A 275 -13.15 -16.69 8.42
CA ILE A 275 -14.57 -16.44 8.18
C ILE A 275 -15.41 -16.95 9.35
N SER A 276 -15.09 -18.13 9.90
CA SER A 276 -15.82 -18.71 11.04
C SER A 276 -15.61 -17.92 12.34
N GLU A 277 -14.43 -17.32 12.51
CA GLU A 277 -14.07 -16.47 13.66
C GLU A 277 -14.58 -15.03 13.49
N GLY A 278 -15.07 -14.66 12.29
CA GLY A 278 -15.52 -13.31 11.97
C GLY A 278 -14.37 -12.31 11.80
N GLU A 279 -13.17 -12.82 11.59
CA GLU A 279 -11.96 -12.03 11.42
C GLU A 279 -11.89 -11.44 10.01
N LYS A 280 -11.30 -10.25 9.92
CA LYS A 280 -11.05 -9.58 8.65
C LYS A 280 -9.58 -9.70 8.30
N ALA A 281 -9.31 -10.10 7.07
CA ALA A 281 -7.95 -10.19 6.57
C ALA A 281 -7.85 -9.67 5.14
N ARG A 282 -6.64 -9.27 4.78
CA ARG A 282 -6.22 -9.04 3.40
C ARG A 282 -5.35 -10.19 2.95
N VAL A 283 -5.40 -10.46 1.66
CA VAL A 283 -4.53 -11.45 1.03
C VAL A 283 -3.80 -10.80 -0.11
N THR A 284 -2.48 -10.89 -0.10
CA THR A 284 -1.64 -10.50 -1.22
C THR A 284 -1.14 -11.77 -1.87
N PHE A 285 -1.54 -11.98 -3.12
CA PHE A 285 -1.00 -13.03 -3.97
C PHE A 285 0.10 -12.42 -4.84
N MET A 286 1.26 -13.06 -4.87
CA MET A 286 2.27 -12.80 -5.90
C MET A 286 2.24 -13.98 -6.86
N LEU A 287 1.82 -13.73 -8.10
CA LEU A 287 1.63 -14.75 -9.15
C LEU A 287 2.64 -14.51 -10.27
N PRO A 288 2.91 -15.51 -11.13
CA PRO A 288 3.79 -15.32 -12.29
C PRO A 288 3.31 -14.16 -13.17
N ASP A 289 4.20 -13.23 -13.53
CA ASP A 289 3.87 -12.10 -14.41
C ASP A 289 3.42 -12.54 -15.82
N SER A 290 3.73 -13.79 -16.19
CA SER A 290 3.29 -14.45 -17.41
C SER A 290 1.84 -14.95 -17.39
N ILE A 291 1.14 -14.88 -16.25
CA ILE A 291 -0.25 -15.35 -16.15
C ILE A 291 -1.15 -14.59 -17.14
N SER A 292 -1.96 -15.32 -17.89
CA SER A 292 -2.88 -14.69 -18.83
C SER A 292 -4.05 -14.02 -18.10
N ASP A 293 -4.62 -12.96 -18.68
CA ASP A 293 -5.77 -12.28 -18.08
C ASP A 293 -6.98 -13.20 -17.92
N LYS A 294 -7.15 -14.14 -18.85
CA LYS A 294 -8.20 -15.16 -18.74
C LYS A 294 -7.97 -16.06 -17.54
N GLU A 295 -6.74 -16.55 -17.36
CA GLU A 295 -6.43 -17.40 -16.21
C GLU A 295 -6.58 -16.65 -14.89
N LEU A 296 -6.21 -15.37 -14.86
CA LEU A 296 -6.40 -14.52 -13.69
C LEU A 296 -7.89 -14.32 -13.38
N ALA A 297 -8.69 -14.02 -14.41
CA ALA A 297 -10.13 -13.91 -14.29
C ALA A 297 -10.76 -15.22 -13.77
N ASP A 298 -10.37 -16.35 -14.38
CA ASP A 298 -10.86 -17.67 -13.99
C ASP A 298 -10.47 -18.04 -12.54
N MET A 299 -9.42 -17.45 -11.95
CA MET A 299 -8.98 -17.72 -10.57
C MET A 299 -9.77 -16.94 -9.51
N PHE A 300 -10.04 -15.65 -9.77
CA PHE A 300 -10.58 -14.75 -8.75
C PHE A 300 -12.04 -14.35 -8.95
N PHE A 301 -12.64 -14.74 -10.07
CA PHE A 301 -14.03 -14.42 -10.40
C PHE A 301 -14.83 -15.72 -10.54
N GLU A 302 -16.00 -15.80 -9.89
CA GLU A 302 -16.82 -17.02 -9.92
C GLU A 302 -17.40 -17.26 -11.33
N ASN A 303 -17.36 -18.52 -11.79
CA ASN A 303 -17.99 -18.93 -13.04
C ASN A 303 -19.51 -18.65 -13.00
N GLY A 304 -19.94 -17.51 -13.52
CA GLY A 304 -21.33 -17.05 -13.50
C GLY A 304 -21.49 -15.57 -13.18
N GLU A 305 -20.50 -14.94 -12.55
CA GLU A 305 -20.31 -13.49 -12.57
C GLU A 305 -19.48 -13.15 -13.81
N ASP A 306 -20.09 -13.27 -15.00
CA ASP A 306 -19.42 -12.84 -16.24
C ASP A 306 -18.94 -11.40 -16.05
N ILE A 307 -17.65 -11.15 -16.29
CA ILE A 307 -17.12 -9.79 -16.42
C ILE A 307 -18.01 -9.06 -17.43
N SER A 308 -18.80 -8.11 -16.94
CA SER A 308 -19.70 -7.34 -17.79
C SER A 308 -18.91 -6.25 -18.49
N PHE A 309 -18.96 -6.25 -19.82
CA PHE A 309 -18.42 -5.18 -20.65
C PHE A 309 -19.50 -4.17 -21.07
N ASP A 310 -20.70 -4.24 -20.48
CA ASP A 310 -21.80 -3.36 -20.88
C ASP A 310 -21.54 -1.90 -20.50
N GLY A 311 -21.49 -1.05 -21.51
CA GLY A 311 -21.17 0.37 -21.36
C GLY A 311 -19.67 0.69 -21.26
N VAL A 312 -18.77 -0.31 -21.37
CA VAL A 312 -17.31 -0.06 -21.39
C VAL A 312 -16.93 0.60 -22.71
N VAL A 313 -16.29 1.75 -22.61
CA VAL A 313 -15.77 2.51 -23.75
C VAL A 313 -14.34 2.96 -23.44
N VAL A 314 -13.40 2.65 -24.33
CA VAL A 314 -12.10 3.32 -24.35
C VAL A 314 -12.29 4.66 -25.05
N ASP A 315 -11.96 5.77 -24.38
CA ASP A 315 -12.08 7.09 -24.98
C ASP A 315 -10.97 7.33 -26.02
N GLY A 316 -11.21 8.27 -26.95
CA GLY A 316 -10.25 8.54 -28.03
C GLY A 316 -8.90 9.10 -27.57
N ARG A 317 -8.74 9.53 -26.32
CA ARG A 317 -7.43 10.01 -25.81
C ARG A 317 -6.54 8.88 -25.33
N HIS A 318 -7.14 7.76 -24.94
CA HIS A 318 -6.43 6.56 -24.47
C HIS A 318 -6.48 5.44 -25.51
N SER A 319 -6.95 5.73 -26.73
CA SER A 319 -7.04 4.74 -27.81
C SER A 319 -5.92 4.88 -28.83
N VAL A 320 -5.49 3.75 -29.39
CA VAL A 320 -4.42 3.66 -30.39
C VAL A 320 -4.69 4.45 -31.68
N ASP A 321 -5.96 4.72 -31.99
CA ASP A 321 -6.39 5.38 -33.25
C ASP A 321 -7.03 6.75 -33.03
N GLY A 322 -7.07 7.25 -31.79
CA GLY A 322 -7.67 8.54 -31.47
C GLY A 322 -9.20 8.54 -31.43
N LEU A 323 -9.86 7.39 -31.62
CA LEU A 323 -11.32 7.25 -31.68
C LEU A 323 -11.88 6.48 -30.48
N PRO A 324 -13.10 6.78 -30.03
CA PRO A 324 -13.74 6.00 -28.98
C PRO A 324 -14.21 4.63 -29.48
N HIS A 325 -13.98 3.58 -28.69
CA HIS A 325 -14.36 2.19 -29.01
C HIS A 325 -15.20 1.56 -27.91
N LYS A 326 -16.32 0.94 -28.30
CA LYS A 326 -17.09 0.09 -27.40
C LYS A 326 -16.36 -1.25 -27.23
N ILE A 327 -16.17 -1.66 -25.98
CA ILE A 327 -15.47 -2.89 -25.63
C ILE A 327 -16.50 -3.98 -25.31
N ASN A 328 -16.31 -5.19 -25.82
CA ASN A 328 -17.21 -6.32 -25.56
C ASN A 328 -16.50 -7.52 -24.91
N ASN A 329 -15.17 -7.49 -24.84
CA ASN A 329 -14.34 -8.51 -24.24
C ASN A 329 -12.92 -7.96 -23.97
N LEU A 330 -12.07 -8.74 -23.32
CA LEU A 330 -10.67 -8.38 -23.02
C LEU A 330 -9.83 -8.13 -24.28
N ASP A 331 -10.08 -8.87 -25.38
CA ASP A 331 -9.31 -8.72 -26.62
C ASP A 331 -9.63 -7.40 -27.32
N ASP A 332 -10.89 -6.98 -27.32
CA ASP A 332 -11.31 -5.64 -27.78
C ASP A 332 -10.57 -4.57 -26.99
N PHE A 333 -10.49 -4.69 -25.66
CA PHE A 333 -9.79 -3.72 -24.83
C PHE A 333 -8.33 -3.57 -25.23
N LYS A 334 -7.58 -4.69 -25.29
CA LYS A 334 -6.17 -4.72 -25.69
C LYS A 334 -5.92 -4.20 -27.10
N LYS A 335 -6.88 -4.41 -28.00
CA LYS A 335 -6.79 -3.94 -29.38
C LYS A 335 -6.88 -2.41 -29.47
N TYR A 336 -7.67 -1.79 -28.59
CA TYR A 336 -8.02 -0.37 -28.72
C TYR A 336 -7.28 0.54 -27.74
N ILE A 337 -6.90 0.07 -26.57
CA ILE A 337 -6.17 0.84 -25.56
C ILE A 337 -4.70 1.07 -25.99
N GLU A 338 -4.20 2.29 -25.81
CA GLU A 338 -2.80 2.60 -26.05
C GLU A 338 -1.90 1.96 -24.97
N PRO A 339 -0.86 1.19 -25.32
CA PRO A 339 0.08 0.67 -24.35
C PRO A 339 0.88 1.79 -23.69
N GLU A 340 1.16 1.65 -22.39
CA GLU A 340 1.99 2.59 -21.65
C GLU A 340 3.39 2.02 -21.44
N GLU A 341 4.41 2.88 -21.46
CA GLU A 341 5.76 2.49 -21.05
C GLU A 341 5.84 2.36 -19.53
N MET A 342 6.02 1.13 -19.05
CA MET A 342 6.13 0.82 -17.63
C MET A 342 7.51 0.26 -17.29
N GLU A 343 8.05 0.64 -16.13
CA GLU A 343 9.18 -0.06 -15.53
C GLU A 343 8.70 -1.42 -15.03
N ARG A 344 9.41 -2.51 -15.38
CA ARG A 344 8.92 -3.86 -15.12
C ARG A 344 9.02 -4.27 -13.65
N SER A 345 10.23 -4.28 -13.08
CA SER A 345 10.46 -4.62 -11.68
C SER A 345 11.78 -4.03 -11.20
N ARG A 346 11.90 -3.82 -9.89
CA ARG A 346 13.09 -3.22 -9.26
C ARG A 346 13.99 -4.25 -8.60
N TYR A 347 13.42 -5.31 -8.05
CA TYR A 347 14.11 -6.26 -7.19
C TYR A 347 14.20 -7.63 -7.82
N LYS A 348 15.28 -8.35 -7.54
CA LYS A 348 15.39 -9.78 -7.89
C LYS A 348 14.87 -10.62 -6.72
N PRO A 349 14.02 -11.64 -6.97
CA PRO A 349 13.71 -12.63 -5.96
C PRO A 349 15.00 -13.23 -5.39
N ILE A 350 15.06 -13.36 -4.08
CA ILE A 350 16.24 -13.90 -3.40
C ILE A 350 16.05 -15.43 -3.34
N PRO A 351 16.96 -16.22 -3.95
CA PRO A 351 16.83 -17.68 -3.91
C PRO A 351 16.81 -18.22 -2.47
N ASP A 352 15.97 -19.22 -2.23
CA ASP A 352 16.05 -20.02 -1.01
C ASP A 352 17.27 -20.96 -1.15
N ASN A 353 18.37 -20.63 -0.45
CA ASN A 353 19.61 -21.41 -0.48
C ASN A 353 19.61 -22.58 0.52
N ARG A 354 18.45 -22.98 1.05
CA ARG A 354 18.33 -24.04 2.08
C ARG A 354 18.23 -25.45 1.51
#